data_AF-A0A8B8MGW1-F1
#
_entry.id   AF-A0A8B8MGW1-F1
#
_cell.length_a   1.000
_cell.length_b   1.000
_cell.length_c   1.000
_cell.angle_alpha   90.00
_cell.angle_beta   90.00
_cell.angle_gamma   90.00
#
_symmetry.space_group_name_H-M   'P 1'
#
loop_
_entity.id
_entity.type
_entity.pdbx_description
1 polymer ?
#
loop_
_entity_poly.entity_id
_entity_poly.type
_entity_poly.pdbx_seq_one_letter_code
_entity_poly.pdbx_strand_id
1 'polypeptide(L)'
;MCPDVRYNYECCSFFSFMDSLIDTAEDVKELRLAGVFQNLLGTDEDLAKLFNELGDDLPTKMCCDKFYTLAVAYSKKYILVKEQIEKHYSNKWKTSLAQVYNTHFNTPWAMIAFLAALLALLLTLIQTWFAIFPKK
;
A
#
# COMPACT_ATOMS: atom_id res chain seq x y z
N MET A 1 4.29 22.59 38.58
CA MET A 1 4.13 22.11 37.19
C MET A 1 5.21 22.76 36.33
N CYS A 2 6.10 21.97 35.71
CA CYS A 2 7.15 22.48 34.81
C CYS A 2 6.51 22.83 33.44
N PRO A 3 6.62 24.08 32.95
CA PRO A 3 5.95 24.52 31.72
C PRO A 3 6.75 24.26 30.42
N ASP A 4 7.88 23.54 30.46
CA ASP A 4 8.79 23.41 29.30
C ASP A 4 8.92 21.99 28.75
N VAL A 5 7.87 21.18 28.87
CA VAL A 5 7.76 19.97 28.04
C VAL A 5 7.16 20.42 26.71
N ARG A 6 8.01 20.73 25.73
CA ARG A 6 7.60 20.68 24.32
C ARG A 6 6.96 19.31 24.12
N TYR A 7 5.64 19.27 23.93
CA TYR A 7 4.92 18.06 23.59
C TYR A 7 5.42 17.57 22.23
N ASN A 8 6.48 16.77 22.24
CA ASN A 8 6.96 16.06 21.07
C ASN A 8 6.00 14.90 20.83
N TYR A 9 4.92 15.18 20.11
CA TYR A 9 3.98 14.16 19.60
C TYR A 9 4.63 13.16 18.63
N GLU A 10 5.95 13.20 18.47
CA GLU A 10 6.73 12.31 17.62
C GLU A 10 6.56 10.86 18.05
N CYS A 11 6.60 10.57 19.36
CA CYS A 11 6.38 9.21 19.88
C CYS A 11 4.97 8.72 19.56
N CYS A 12 3.92 9.52 19.87
CA CYS A 12 2.54 9.13 19.58
C CYS A 12 2.28 8.98 18.08
N SER A 13 2.88 9.85 17.26
CA SER A 13 2.78 9.77 15.80
C SER A 13 3.47 8.53 15.25
N PHE A 14 4.62 8.14 15.82
CA PHE A 14 5.31 6.92 15.48
C PHE A 14 4.47 5.69 15.82
N PHE A 15 3.96 5.61 17.06
CA PHE A 15 3.11 4.49 17.46
C PHE A 15 1.86 4.37 16.60
N SER A 16 1.18 5.49 16.32
CA SER A 16 -0.01 5.49 15.45
C SER A 16 0.31 5.10 14.01
N PHE A 17 1.50 5.45 13.51
CA PHE A 17 1.97 5.02 12.19
C PHE A 17 2.23 3.53 12.14
N MET A 18 2.95 3.01 13.13
CA MET A 18 3.30 1.60 13.20
C MET A 18 2.06 0.73 13.39
N ASP A 19 1.11 1.14 14.23
CA ASP A 19 -0.20 0.50 14.39
C ASP A 19 -0.97 0.44 13.07
N SER A 20 -0.93 1.51 12.26
CA SER A 20 -1.58 1.49 10.94
C SER A 20 -0.95 0.55 9.91
N LEU A 21 0.28 0.05 10.17
CA LEU A 21 1.03 -0.83 9.28
C LEU A 21 1.08 -2.28 9.76
N ILE A 22 0.89 -2.52 11.05
CA ILE A 22 1.07 -3.83 11.69
C ILE A 22 -0.28 -4.29 12.22
N ASP A 23 -0.81 -5.37 11.65
CA ASP A 23 -1.99 -6.06 12.20
C ASP A 23 -1.64 -7.52 12.58
N THR A 24 -0.67 -8.11 11.87
CA THR A 24 -0.26 -9.51 12.00
C THR A 24 1.26 -9.66 12.21
N ALA A 25 1.68 -10.86 12.63
CA ALA A 25 3.10 -11.21 12.75
C ALA A 25 3.81 -11.20 11.38
N GLU A 26 3.09 -11.53 10.30
CA GLU A 26 3.58 -11.40 8.94
C GLU A 26 3.94 -9.96 8.59
N ASP A 27 3.13 -8.97 8.97
CA ASP A 27 3.42 -7.55 8.71
C ASP A 27 4.71 -7.11 9.43
N VAL A 28 4.89 -7.54 10.69
CA VAL A 28 6.12 -7.32 11.45
C VAL A 28 7.32 -7.92 10.74
N LYS A 29 7.19 -9.15 10.25
CA LYS A 29 8.27 -9.85 9.53
C LYS A 29 8.64 -9.11 8.26
N GLU A 30 7.68 -8.69 7.45
CA GLU A 30 7.91 -7.96 6.21
C GLU A 30 8.60 -6.61 6.47
N LEU A 31 8.13 -5.84 7.47
CA LEU A 31 8.74 -4.56 7.84
C LEU A 31 10.17 -4.72 8.38
N ARG A 32 10.43 -5.79 9.14
CA ARG A 32 11.79 -6.12 9.60
C ARG A 32 12.70 -6.50 8.43
N LEU A 33 12.22 -7.32 7.50
CA LEU A 33 12.99 -7.71 6.30
C LEU A 33 13.27 -6.51 5.39
N ALA A 34 12.35 -5.55 5.32
CA ALA A 34 12.54 -4.27 4.64
C ALA A 34 13.47 -3.30 5.39
N GLY A 35 13.90 -3.64 6.61
CA GLY A 35 14.82 -2.83 7.41
C GLY A 35 14.19 -1.59 8.05
N VAL A 36 12.85 -1.56 8.18
CA VAL A 36 12.11 -0.42 8.74
C VAL A 36 12.39 -0.27 10.24
N PHE A 37 12.47 -1.39 10.97
CA PHE A 37 12.85 -1.43 12.37
C PHE A 37 13.46 -2.79 12.75
N GLN A 38 14.03 -2.87 13.95
CA GLN A 38 14.52 -4.12 14.55
C GLN A 38 13.54 -4.58 15.63
N ASN A 39 13.16 -5.86 15.60
CA ASN A 39 12.35 -6.45 16.65
C ASN A 39 13.24 -6.70 17.89
N LEU A 40 12.97 -5.98 18.98
CA LEU A 40 13.65 -6.11 20.27
C LEU A 40 12.79 -6.82 21.33
N LEU A 41 11.52 -7.11 21.02
CA LEU A 41 10.55 -7.70 21.93
C LEU A 41 10.52 -9.24 21.90
N GLY A 42 11.36 -9.85 21.05
CA GLY A 42 11.47 -11.30 20.93
C GLY A 42 10.83 -11.77 19.63
N THR A 43 9.59 -12.27 19.71
CA THR A 43 8.86 -12.84 18.57
C THR A 43 8.11 -11.76 17.78
N ASP A 44 7.77 -12.06 16.52
CA ASP A 44 7.04 -11.12 15.66
C ASP A 44 5.57 -11.02 16.10
N GLU A 45 5.04 -12.10 16.66
CA GLU A 45 3.73 -12.20 17.28
C GLU A 45 3.61 -11.27 18.51
N ASP A 46 4.62 -11.29 19.38
CA ASP A 46 4.63 -10.44 20.58
C ASP A 46 4.66 -8.95 20.22
N LEU A 47 5.41 -8.59 19.17
CA LEU A 47 5.49 -7.22 18.68
C LEU A 47 4.16 -6.78 18.04
N ALA A 48 3.57 -7.63 17.19
CA ALA A 48 2.27 -7.33 16.57
C ALA A 48 1.19 -7.11 17.63
N LYS A 49 1.16 -8.00 18.65
CA LYS A 49 0.24 -7.88 19.76
C LYS A 49 0.43 -6.57 20.53
N LEU A 50 1.67 -6.15 20.80
CA LEU A 50 1.95 -4.89 21.48
C LEU A 50 1.42 -3.68 20.69
N PHE A 51 1.63 -3.63 19.37
CA PHE A 51 1.13 -2.52 18.57
C PHE A 51 -0.41 -2.52 18.51
N ASN A 52 -1.04 -3.67 18.31
CA ASN A 52 -2.50 -3.78 18.28
C ASN A 52 -3.15 -3.39 19.62
N GLU A 53 -2.59 -3.87 20.76
CA GLU A 53 -3.07 -3.49 22.09
C GLU A 53 -2.88 -1.99 22.35
N LEU A 54 -1.75 -1.44 21.91
CA LEU A 54 -1.48 -0.02 22.04
C LEU A 54 -2.39 0.83 21.12
N GLY A 55 -2.72 0.35 19.92
CA GLY A 55 -3.65 0.99 18.99
C GLY A 55 -5.08 1.04 19.51
N ASP A 56 -5.51 0.00 20.23
CA ASP A 56 -6.82 -0.04 20.91
C ASP A 56 -6.90 0.93 22.10
N ASP A 57 -5.79 1.12 22.84
CA ASP A 57 -5.72 1.97 24.03
C ASP A 57 -5.33 3.44 23.68
N LEU A 58 -4.66 3.65 22.55
CA LEU A 58 -4.49 4.95 21.95
C LEU A 58 -5.86 5.47 21.51
N PRO A 59 -6.20 6.74 21.79
CA PRO A 59 -7.49 7.34 21.40
C PRO A 59 -7.58 7.60 19.88
N THR A 60 -7.09 6.69 19.05
CA THR A 60 -7.18 6.71 17.59
C THR A 60 -8.64 6.65 17.13
N LYS A 61 -9.55 6.04 17.92
CA LYS A 61 -11.01 6.07 17.67
C LYS A 61 -11.66 7.45 17.89
N MET A 62 -10.98 8.39 18.55
CA MET A 62 -11.43 9.78 18.66
C MET A 62 -10.98 10.64 17.45
N CYS A 63 -10.14 10.09 16.56
CA CYS A 63 -9.47 10.83 15.49
C CYS A 63 -10.11 10.70 14.10
N CYS A 64 -11.24 10.00 13.96
CA CYS A 64 -11.91 9.79 12.68
C CYS A 64 -13.30 10.43 12.56
N ASP A 65 -13.69 11.35 13.45
CA ASP A 65 -14.90 12.15 13.22
C ASP A 65 -14.54 13.57 12.78
N LYS A 66 -14.47 13.72 11.46
CA LYS A 66 -15.04 14.84 10.69
C LYS A 66 -15.05 16.24 11.33
N PHE A 67 -13.95 16.71 11.89
CA PHE A 67 -13.78 18.14 12.11
C PHE A 67 -12.30 18.50 12.08
N TYR A 68 -11.89 19.23 11.04
CA TYR A 68 -10.65 19.99 11.02
C TYR A 68 -10.76 21.06 12.11
N THR A 69 -10.51 20.69 13.36
CA THR A 69 -10.03 21.53 14.46
C THR A 69 -10.12 20.72 15.75
N LEU A 70 -8.97 20.56 16.42
CA LEU A 70 -8.82 20.16 17.82
C LEU A 70 -8.67 18.67 18.19
N ALA A 71 -8.14 17.80 17.32
CA ALA A 71 -7.73 16.44 17.69
C ALA A 71 -6.25 16.20 17.37
N VAL A 72 -5.44 16.04 18.42
CA VAL A 72 -4.05 15.54 18.50
C VAL A 72 -3.11 16.01 17.36
N ALA A 73 -2.14 16.86 17.71
CA ALA A 73 -1.13 17.33 16.77
C ALA A 73 -0.17 16.21 16.38
N TYR A 74 -0.50 15.43 15.35
CA TYR A 74 0.49 14.55 14.73
C TYR A 74 1.65 15.38 14.18
N SER A 75 2.86 14.82 14.23
CA SER A 75 4.02 15.46 13.62
C SER A 75 3.76 15.67 12.13
N LYS A 76 4.13 16.85 11.61
CA LYS A 76 4.03 17.15 10.16
C LYS A 76 4.70 16.08 9.30
N LYS A 77 5.74 15.42 9.83
CA LYS A 77 6.45 14.32 9.17
C LYS A 77 5.54 13.10 8.97
N TYR A 78 4.76 12.73 9.98
CA TYR A 78 3.82 11.60 9.89
C TYR A 78 2.77 11.84 8.81
N ILE A 79 2.13 13.01 8.82
CA ILE A 79 1.09 13.38 7.85
C ILE A 79 1.65 13.29 6.43
N LEU A 80 2.84 13.84 6.20
CA LEU A 80 3.50 13.85 4.90
C LEU A 80 3.83 12.43 4.41
N VAL A 81 4.39 11.58 5.27
CA VAL A 81 4.72 10.20 4.92
C VAL A 81 3.46 9.39 4.60
N LYS A 82 2.40 9.54 5.41
CA LYS A 82 1.11 8.89 5.18
C LYS A 82 0.51 9.28 3.82
N GLU A 83 0.45 10.58 3.52
CA GLU A 83 -0.04 11.06 2.22
C GLU A 83 0.80 10.53 1.04
N GLN A 84 2.12 10.45 1.19
CA GLN A 84 2.99 9.92 0.14
C GLN A 84 2.72 8.44 -0.13
N ILE A 85 2.56 7.63 0.93
CA ILE A 85 2.22 6.21 0.83
C ILE A 85 0.84 6.06 0.19
N GLU A 86 -0.17 6.78 0.66
CA GLU A 86 -1.52 6.75 0.09
C GLU A 86 -1.54 7.17 -1.38
N LYS A 87 -0.78 8.21 -1.75
CA LYS A 87 -0.65 8.64 -3.15
C LYS A 87 0.03 7.60 -4.03
N HIS A 88 1.01 6.86 -3.49
CA HIS A 88 1.69 5.80 -4.21
C HIS A 88 0.75 4.61 -4.47
N TYR A 89 0.01 4.18 -3.44
CA TYR A 89 -0.90 3.03 -3.52
C TYR A 89 -2.26 3.36 -4.15
N SER A 90 -2.71 4.60 -4.12
CA SER A 90 -3.98 5.03 -4.74
C SER A 90 -3.95 5.02 -6.27
N ASN A 91 -2.78 4.87 -6.89
CA ASN A 91 -2.69 4.62 -8.34
C ASN A 91 -3.04 3.15 -8.66
N LYS A 92 -4.31 2.80 -8.39
CA LYS A 92 -4.90 1.45 -8.51
C LYS A 92 -4.67 0.80 -9.88
N TRP A 93 -4.44 1.60 -10.93
CA TRP A 93 -4.11 1.12 -12.26
C TRP A 93 -2.79 0.34 -12.29
N LYS A 94 -1.75 0.81 -11.59
CA LYS A 94 -0.45 0.14 -11.55
C LYS A 94 -0.50 -1.15 -10.74
N THR A 95 -1.18 -1.12 -9.59
CA THR A 95 -1.36 -2.29 -8.73
C THR A 95 -2.20 -3.37 -9.44
N SER A 96 -3.30 -2.96 -10.08
CA SER A 96 -4.16 -3.87 -10.85
C SER A 96 -3.42 -4.46 -12.04
N LEU A 97 -2.65 -3.66 -12.79
CA LEU A 97 -1.85 -4.17 -13.91
C LEU A 97 -0.78 -5.16 -13.46
N ALA A 98 -0.07 -4.87 -12.36
CA ALA A 98 0.92 -5.77 -11.80
C ALA A 98 0.30 -7.09 -11.31
N GLN A 99 -0.88 -7.03 -10.69
CA GLN A 99 -1.61 -8.21 -10.25
C GLN A 99 -2.08 -9.05 -11.43
N VAL A 100 -2.68 -8.45 -12.46
CA VAL A 100 -3.12 -9.15 -13.68
C VAL A 100 -1.94 -9.76 -14.43
N TYR A 101 -0.80 -9.06 -14.49
CA TYR A 101 0.42 -9.60 -15.06
C TYR A 101 0.90 -10.83 -14.29
N ASN A 102 0.97 -10.73 -12.96
CA ASN A 102 1.46 -11.82 -12.13
C ASN A 102 0.48 -13.01 -12.02
N THR A 103 -0.83 -12.83 -12.22
CA THR A 103 -1.80 -13.93 -12.20
C THR A 103 -2.00 -14.58 -13.56
N HIS A 104 -2.09 -13.78 -14.63
CA HIS A 104 -2.42 -14.29 -15.97
C HIS A 104 -1.20 -14.48 -16.87
N PHE A 105 -0.13 -13.70 -16.70
CA PHE A 105 1.08 -13.76 -17.52
C PHE A 105 2.27 -14.43 -16.83
N ASN A 106 2.05 -15.08 -15.68
CA ASN A 106 3.13 -15.74 -14.94
C ASN A 106 3.66 -17.02 -15.62
N THR A 107 2.93 -17.54 -16.60
CA THR A 107 3.39 -18.66 -17.40
C THR A 107 3.82 -18.17 -18.78
N PRO A 108 5.02 -18.55 -19.27
CA PRO A 108 5.47 -18.15 -20.60
C PRO A 108 4.47 -18.54 -21.70
N TRP A 109 3.72 -19.63 -21.49
CA TRP A 109 2.67 -20.10 -22.38
C TRP A 109 1.49 -19.13 -22.52
N ALA A 110 1.02 -18.52 -21.43
CA ALA A 110 -0.08 -17.56 -21.49
C ALA A 110 0.32 -16.29 -22.28
N MET A 111 1.58 -15.86 -22.12
CA MET A 111 2.12 -14.73 -22.88
C MET A 111 2.19 -15.04 -24.38
N ILE A 112 2.69 -16.22 -24.75
CA ILE A 112 2.76 -16.67 -26.16
C ILE A 112 1.35 -16.77 -26.77
N ALA A 113 0.39 -17.36 -26.04
CA ALA A 113 -0.98 -17.48 -26.51
C ALA A 113 -1.65 -16.11 -26.74
N PHE A 114 -1.43 -15.16 -25.83
CA PHE A 114 -1.91 -13.79 -25.98
C PHE A 114 -1.29 -13.09 -27.20
N LEU A 115 0.02 -13.22 -27.41
CA LEU A 115 0.72 -12.69 -28.59
C LEU A 115 0.21 -13.30 -29.89
N ALA A 116 -0.01 -14.62 -29.92
CA ALA A 116 -0.57 -15.30 -31.08
C ALA A 116 -1.99 -14.82 -31.40
N ALA A 117 -2.85 -14.69 -30.38
CA ALA A 117 -4.21 -14.17 -30.53
C ALA A 117 -4.20 -12.72 -31.04
N LEU A 118 -3.32 -11.87 -30.51
CA LEU A 118 -3.16 -10.48 -30.95
C LEU A 118 -2.73 -10.41 -32.41
N LEU A 119 -1.74 -11.21 -32.82
CA LEU A 119 -1.28 -11.29 -34.21
C LEU A 119 -2.39 -11.76 -35.14
N ALA A 120 -3.13 -12.81 -34.76
CA ALA A 120 -4.28 -13.29 -35.51
C ALA A 120 -5.33 -12.20 -35.68
N LEU A 121 -5.63 -11.45 -34.60
CA LEU A 121 -6.60 -10.36 -34.62
C LEU A 121 -6.18 -9.23 -35.57
N LEU A 122 -4.90 -8.82 -35.51
CA LEU A 122 -4.31 -7.83 -36.42
C LEU A 122 -4.39 -8.29 -37.89
N LEU A 123 -4.06 -9.56 -38.15
CA LEU A 123 -4.18 -10.14 -39.49
C LEU A 123 -5.63 -10.12 -39.99
N THR A 124 -6.60 -10.48 -39.15
CA THR A 124 -8.03 -10.39 -39.52
C THR A 124 -8.47 -8.96 -39.77
N LEU A 125 -8.00 -7.97 -39.01
CA LEU A 125 -8.32 -6.57 -39.25
C LEU A 125 -7.77 -6.11 -40.61
N ILE A 126 -6.52 -6.47 -40.93
CA ILE A 126 -5.90 -6.16 -42.22
C ILE A 126 -6.66 -6.85 -43.36
N GLN A 127 -6.98 -8.13 -43.21
CA GLN A 127 -7.75 -8.89 -44.19
C GLN A 127 -9.13 -8.26 -44.42
N THR A 128 -9.84 -7.90 -43.35
CA THR A 128 -11.16 -7.25 -43.41
C THR A 128 -11.07 -5.89 -44.08
N TRP A 129 -10.02 -5.12 -43.80
CA TRP A 129 -9.76 -3.84 -44.44
C TRP A 129 -9.58 -3.98 -45.96
N PHE A 130 -8.75 -4.92 -46.40
CA PHE A 130 -8.56 -5.19 -47.84
C PHE A 130 -9.81 -5.76 -48.51
N ALA A 131 -10.63 -6.54 -47.78
CA ALA A 131 -11.89 -7.06 -48.29
C ALA A 131 -12.95 -5.96 -48.49
N ILE A 132 -13.00 -4.97 -47.59
CA ILE A 132 -13.94 -3.85 -47.67
C ILE A 132 -13.46 -2.78 -48.66
N PHE A 133 -12.15 -2.55 -48.76
CA PHE A 133 -11.54 -1.58 -49.68
C PHE A 133 -10.63 -2.27 -50.70
N PRO A 134 -11.20 -3.08 -51.63
CA PRO A 134 -10.40 -3.69 -52.68
C PRO A 134 -9.82 -2.60 -53.58
N LYS A 135 -8.50 -2.61 -53.79
CA LYS A 135 -7.88 -1.74 -54.80
C LYS A 135 -8.38 -2.16 -56.18
N LYS A 136 -8.90 -1.19 -56.96
CA LYS A 136 -9.24 -1.35 -58.37
C LYS A 136 -8.00 -1.61 -59.22
#